data_AF-A0A924AFB8-F1
#
_entry.id   AF-A0A924AFB8-F1
#
_cell.length_a   1.000
_cell.length_b   1.000
_cell.length_c   1.000
_cell.angle_alpha   90.00
_cell.angle_beta   90.00
_cell.angle_gamma   90.00
#
_symmetry.space_group_name_H-M   'P 1'
#
loop_
_entity.id
_entity.type
_entity.pdbx_description
1 polymer ?
#
loop_
_entity_poly.entity_id
_entity_poly.type
_entity_poly.pdbx_seq_one_letter_code
_entity_poly.pdbx_strand_id
1 'polypeptide(L)' 'MAKVVVRNLDDDVKAGLKARATLHGWSMEEEVRQILHRAVSEVGHTQPRLGSRIAERFAGAGLT' A
#
# COMPACT_ATOMS: atom_id res chain seq x y z
N MET A 1 13.78 14.91 3.68
CA MET A 1 12.47 15.22 4.30
C MET A 1 11.53 15.62 3.17
N ALA A 2 10.46 14.87 2.96
CA ALA A 2 9.46 15.18 1.96
C ALA A 2 8.17 15.58 2.67
N LYS A 3 7.57 16.70 2.27
CA LYS A 3 6.30 17.18 2.81
C LYS A 3 5.25 17.11 1.72
N VAL A 4 4.16 16.40 1.99
CA VAL A 4 2.99 16.36 1.12
C VAL A 4 1.89 17.19 1.77
N VAL A 5 1.27 18.08 1.00
CA VAL A 5 0.12 18.87 1.46
C VAL A 5 -1.07 18.48 0.60
N VAL A 6 -2.06 17.85 1.22
CA VAL A 6 -3.33 17.53 0.57
C VAL A 6 -4.29 18.70 0.80
N ARG A 7 -4.79 19.31 -0.27
CA ARG A 7 -5.79 20.38 -0.22
C ARG A 7 -7.15 19.81 -0.61
N ASN A 8 -8.21 20.44 -0.10
CA ASN A 8 -9.60 20.06 -0.39
C ASN A 8 -9.92 18.59 -0.01
N LEU A 9 -9.43 18.15 1.15
CA LEU A 9 -9.79 16.85 1.69
C LEU A 9 -11.20 16.91 2.27
N ASP A 10 -12.06 15.98 1.87
CA ASP A 10 -13.42 15.86 2.38
C ASP A 10 -13.42 15.66 3.91
N ASP A 11 -14.35 16.33 4.61
CA ASP A 11 -14.44 16.27 6.07
C ASP A 11 -14.77 14.86 6.58
N ASP A 12 -15.51 14.06 5.80
CA ASP A 12 -15.76 12.65 6.13
C ASP A 12 -14.47 11.83 6.11
N VAL A 13 -13.64 12.02 5.07
CA VAL A 13 -12.35 11.35 4.94
C VAL A 13 -11.40 11.75 6.08
N LYS A 14 -11.42 13.03 6.46
CA LYS A 14 -10.64 13.53 7.61
C LYS A 14 -11.10 12.88 8.92
N ALA A 15 -12.41 12.75 9.14
CA ALA A 15 -12.97 12.08 10.32
C ALA A 15 -12.60 10.59 10.35
N GLY A 16 -12.71 9.90 9.21
CA GLY A 16 -12.31 8.50 9.07
C GLY A 16 -10.83 8.26 9.35
N LEU A 17 -9.95 9.12 8.82
CA LEU A 17 -8.50 9.07 9.11
C LEU A 17 -8.21 9.25 10.61
N LYS A 18 -8.91 10.18 11.27
CA LYS A 18 -8.74 10.40 12.71
C LYS A 18 -9.18 9.18 13.52
N ALA A 19 -10.34 8.59 13.21
CA ALA A 19 -10.83 7.40 13.88
C ALA A 19 -9.87 6.22 13.71
N ARG A 20 -9.34 6.01 12.49
CA ARG A 20 -8.34 4.98 12.21
C ARG A 20 -7.04 5.20 12.96
N ALA A 21 -6.54 6.44 13.00
CA ALA A 21 -5.33 6.78 13.75
C ALA A 21 -5.49 6.45 15.25
N THR A 22 -6.66 6.76 15.83
CA THR A 22 -6.99 6.38 17.22
C THR A 22 -7.03 4.87 17.41
N LEU A 23 -7.62 4.11 16.47
CA LEU A 23 -7.67 2.65 16.51
C LEU A 23 -6.27 2.03 16.45
N HIS A 24 -5.38 2.56 15.62
CA HIS A 24 -4.00 2.08 15.49
C HIS A 24 -3.07 2.60 16.60
N GLY A 25 -3.53 3.55 17.42
CA GLY A 25 -2.76 4.12 18.54
C GLY A 25 -1.67 5.10 18.13
N TRP A 26 -1.73 5.65 16.91
CA TRP A 26 -0.71 6.55 16.37
C TRP A 26 -1.29 7.92 15.99
N SER A 27 -0.41 8.88 15.69
CA SER A 27 -0.83 10.20 15.23
C SER A 27 -1.48 10.10 13.84
N MET A 28 -2.37 11.05 13.55
CA MET A 28 -3.03 11.13 12.23
C MET A 28 -2.02 11.19 11.08
N GLU A 29 -0.90 11.91 11.27
CA GLU A 29 0.17 11.96 10.26
C GLU A 29 0.81 10.59 10.01
N GLU A 30 1.00 9.79 11.07
CA GLU A 30 1.56 8.44 10.95
C GLU A 30 0.58 7.51 10.24
N GLU A 31 -0.72 7.59 10.53
CA GLU A 31 -1.73 6.82 9.80
C GLU A 31 -1.73 7.17 8.31
N VAL A 32 -1.66 8.47 7.97
CA VAL A 32 -1.57 8.92 6.57
C VAL A 32 -0.29 8.40 5.91
N ARG A 33 0.85 8.45 6.61
CA ARG A 33 2.12 7.92 6.12
C ARG A 33 2.04 6.42 5.85
N GLN A 34 1.45 5.66 6.76
CA GLN A 34 1.28 4.21 6.63
C GLN A 34 0.31 3.84 5.49
N ILE A 35 -0.77 4.60 5.32
CA ILE A 35 -1.69 4.42 4.19
C ILE A 35 -0.97 4.69 2.87
N LEU A 36 -0.24 5.80 2.76
CA LEU A 36 0.53 6.12 1.56
C LEU A 36 1.61 5.08 1.28
N HIS A 37 2.31 4.62 2.32
CA HIS A 37 3.32 3.57 2.20
C HIS A 37 2.72 2.26 1.70
N ARG A 38 1.59 1.81 2.26
CA ARG A 38 0.87 0.62 1.81
C ARG A 38 0.39 0.77 0.38
N ALA A 39 -0.30 1.87 0.06
CA ALA A 39 -0.82 2.13 -1.28
C ALA A 39 0.28 2.13 -2.34
N VAL A 40 1.44 2.75 -2.07
CA VAL A 40 2.56 2.76 -3.03
C VAL A 40 3.28 1.43 -3.08
N SER A 41 3.45 0.75 -1.94
CA SER A 41 4.09 -0.56 -1.89
C SER A 41 3.25 -1.62 -2.61
N GLU A 42 1.94 -1.65 -2.40
CA GLU A 42 1.04 -2.60 -3.06
C GLU A 42 0.99 -2.41 -4.59
N VAL A 43 1.12 -1.18 -5.08
CA VAL A 43 1.18 -0.87 -6.52
C VAL A 43 2.48 -1.39 -7.18
N GLY A 44 3.56 -1.58 -6.40
CA GLY A 44 4.81 -2.16 -6.88
C GLY A 44 4.96 -3.67 -6.63
N HIS A 45 4.12 -4.24 -5.76
CA HIS A 45 4.18 -5.65 -5.38
C HIS A 45 3.09 -6.46 -6.09
N THR A 46 3.02 -6.38 -7.41
CA THR A 46 2.68 -7.58 -8.17
C THR A 46 3.87 -8.54 -8.05
N GLN A 47 4.10 -9.09 -6.85
CA GLN A 47 4.91 -10.28 -6.76
C GLN A 47 4.27 -11.29 -7.70
N PRO A 48 5.00 -11.83 -8.69
CA PRO A 48 4.45 -12.84 -9.58
C PRO A 48 3.82 -13.92 -8.71
N ARG A 49 2.54 -14.19 -8.96
CA ARG A 49 1.79 -15.20 -8.22
C ARG A 49 2.60 -16.49 -8.24
N LEU A 50 2.48 -17.32 -7.19
CA LEU A 50 3.26 -18.54 -7.07
C LEU A 50 3.27 -19.37 -8.37
N GLY A 51 2.12 -19.46 -9.07
CA GLY A 51 2.00 -20.11 -10.37
C GLY A 51 2.86 -19.48 -11.49
N SER A 52 2.97 -18.16 -11.55
CA SER A 52 3.84 -17.45 -12.50
C SER A 52 5.32 -17.76 -12.23
N ARG A 53 5.73 -17.74 -10.94
CA ARG A 53 7.11 -18.07 -10.54
C ARG A 53 7.48 -19.52 -10.85
N ILE A 54 6.52 -20.44 -10.73
CA ILE A 54 6.68 -21.85 -11.09
C ILE A 54 6.82 -21.95 -12.62
N ALA A 55 5.90 -21.37 -13.38
CA ALA A 55 5.94 -21.39 -14.84
C ALA A 55 7.26 -20.82 -15.39
N GLU A 56 7.74 -19.68 -14.88
CA GLU A 56 9.02 -19.08 -15.28
C GLU A 56 10.22 -20.01 -15.00
N ARG A 57 10.20 -20.74 -13.87
CA ARG A 57 11.28 -21.67 -13.51
C ARG A 57 11.32 -22.90 -14.41
N PHE A 58 10.18 -23.34 -14.91
CA PHE A 58 10.06 -24.52 -15.78
C PHE A 58 10.02 -24.16 -17.27
N ALA A 59 9.82 -22.90 -17.65
CA ALA A 59 9.83 -22.42 -19.03
C ALA A 59 11.18 -22.70 -19.74
N GLY A 60 12.29 -22.65 -19.00
CA GLY A 60 13.62 -23.02 -19.52
C GLY A 60 13.96 -24.51 -19.44
N ALA A 61 13.12 -25.33 -18.80
CA ALA A 61 13.36 -26.76 -18.59
C ALA A 61 12.66 -27.67 -19.63
N GLY A 62 11.96 -27.09 -20.60
CA GLY A 62 11.38 -27.83 -21.73
C GLY A 62 10.18 -28.71 -21.39
N LEU A 63 9.48 -28.46 -20.28
CA LEU A 63 8.18 -29.08 -20.01
C LEU A 63 7.06 -28.19 -20.56
N THR A 64 6.77 -28.35 -21.85
CA THR A 64 5.49 -27.96 -22.49
C THR A 64 4.73 -29.20 -22.87
#